data_AF-A0A6G0QQ42-F1
#
_entry.id   AF-A0A6G0QQ42-F1
#
_cell.length_a   1.000
_cell.length_b   1.000
_cell.length_c   1.000
_cell.angle_alpha   90.00
_cell.angle_beta   90.00
_cell.angle_gamma   90.00
#
_symmetry.space_group_name_H-M   'P 1'
#
loop_
_entity.id
_entity.type
_entity.pdbx_description
1 polymer ?
#
loop_
_entity_poly.entity_id
_entity_poly.type
_entity_poly.pdbx_seq_one_letter_code
_entity_poly.pdbx_strand_id
1 'polypeptide(L)'
;MISKKAQLTSVVVILAIIGAIVGVMITRQASHSASESSGTSSSDSGSSVAGSGSGDSTTTSSSSGTRTVSKKKKTKTSSGSTSGSDAMTSDPTSAKYTLSAFAIGDWGTTVTQDSCCSRSSTYNDYDVNAEDIVASLMDQQASAASAPPKCVLSHGDNFYWTGIDSEGSRDSRFSTTFEDKYDGDNIKNVPWVNVLGNHDYGGASYICSDDEGLAKCSSADELVKALNNKFSWQSDYTSPNDNRWVLKDHFYVYSIEDKDSGVSIDIFNVDAGDASTHAAQQTCCQCYGYADGSDKKCKNVARGDKLCCGGDTEMFDACFDKFTEWSDDSRKQLAKEVAASTATWKIVNSHYSPYAHYDEAGMKKWFDVLEGSGIQLWMNGHTHGENHDYSSTYKIHFVDNGAGGGIQKESASGIPEYASADVEALWTYGGHEYGFMSVEASEEWLKLQYHTADDSWSFEESFKSTTRGGVATKHCWYIPVNGGAGKEC
;
A
#
# COMPACT_ATOMS: atom_id res chain seq x y z
N MET A 1 2.18 2.63 -52.58
CA MET A 1 1.13 3.67 -52.54
C MET A 1 -0.07 3.13 -51.79
N ILE A 2 -0.15 3.36 -50.47
CA ILE A 2 -1.42 3.45 -49.71
C ILE A 2 -1.20 4.49 -48.61
N SER A 3 -2.23 5.32 -48.42
CA SER A 3 -2.20 6.66 -47.88
C SER A 3 -2.22 6.75 -46.35
N LYS A 4 -1.67 7.88 -45.89
CA LYS A 4 -1.62 8.43 -44.53
C LYS A 4 -2.99 8.82 -43.95
N LYS A 5 -3.03 8.74 -42.60
CA LYS A 5 -3.60 9.66 -41.59
C LYS A 5 -5.13 9.74 -41.39
N ALA A 6 -5.53 9.45 -40.16
CA ALA A 6 -6.27 10.40 -39.33
C ALA A 6 -5.79 10.27 -37.86
N GLN A 7 -5.01 11.25 -37.41
CA GLN A 7 -4.71 11.50 -35.99
C GLN A 7 -5.91 12.26 -35.40
N LEU A 8 -6.43 11.78 -34.28
CA LEU A 8 -7.33 12.55 -33.40
C LEU A 8 -6.68 12.57 -32.02
N THR A 9 -5.89 13.61 -31.79
CA THR A 9 -5.36 14.01 -30.49
C THR A 9 -6.53 14.44 -29.62
N SER A 10 -6.85 13.67 -28.58
CA SER A 10 -7.69 14.12 -27.47
C SER A 10 -6.83 14.14 -26.23
N VAL A 11 -6.51 15.35 -25.77
CA VAL A 11 -5.86 15.61 -24.49
C VAL A 11 -6.81 15.18 -23.38
N VAL A 12 -6.42 14.20 -22.58
CA VAL A 12 -7.14 13.80 -21.36
C VAL A 12 -6.35 14.34 -20.17
N VAL A 13 -6.98 15.25 -19.44
CA VAL A 13 -6.50 15.73 -18.14
C VAL A 13 -6.81 14.63 -17.13
N ILE A 14 -5.75 14.05 -16.54
CA ILE A 14 -5.85 13.09 -15.44
C ILE A 14 -6.19 13.86 -14.17
N LEU A 15 -7.39 13.61 -13.65
CA LEU A 15 -7.76 13.98 -12.28
C LEU A 15 -7.68 12.69 -11.46
N ALA A 16 -6.74 12.66 -10.52
CA ALA A 16 -6.78 11.74 -9.39
C ALA A 16 -8.15 11.88 -8.71
N ILE A 17 -8.90 10.77 -8.65
CA ILE A 17 -10.21 10.75 -8.02
C ILE A 17 -9.98 10.63 -6.51
N ILE A 18 -9.87 11.79 -5.86
CA ILE A 18 -10.09 11.91 -4.43
C ILE A 18 -11.60 11.72 -4.20
N GLY A 19 -11.96 10.75 -3.36
CA GLY A 19 -13.31 10.60 -2.84
C GLY A 19 -13.80 11.93 -2.25
N ALA A 20 -14.96 12.39 -2.69
CA ALA A 20 -15.51 13.66 -2.27
C ALA A 20 -15.87 13.66 -0.77
N ILE A 21 -15.02 14.29 0.04
CA ILE A 21 -15.40 14.88 1.33
C ILE A 21 -15.29 16.39 1.17
N VAL A 22 -16.41 17.09 1.42
CA VAL A 22 -16.50 18.55 1.36
C VAL A 22 -15.73 19.15 2.55
N GLY A 23 -14.46 19.45 2.34
CA GLY A 23 -13.63 20.27 3.22
C GLY A 23 -13.39 21.64 2.57
N VAL A 24 -13.95 22.70 3.15
CA VAL A 24 -13.74 24.09 2.71
C VAL A 24 -12.27 24.48 2.95
N MET A 25 -11.46 24.55 1.90
CA MET A 25 -10.11 25.12 1.99
C MET A 25 -10.17 26.65 2.02
N ILE A 26 -9.79 27.23 3.16
CA ILE A 26 -9.43 28.65 3.28
C ILE A 26 -7.98 28.79 2.82
N THR A 27 -7.78 29.43 1.67
CA THR A 27 -6.46 29.78 1.13
C THR A 27 -5.77 30.82 2.01
N ARG A 28 -4.63 30.46 2.60
CA ARG A 28 -3.63 31.42 3.07
C ARG A 28 -2.54 31.53 2.02
N GLN A 29 -2.49 32.68 1.34
CA GLN A 29 -1.42 33.07 0.42
C GLN A 29 -0.07 33.07 1.14
N ALA A 30 0.86 32.24 0.67
CA ALA A 30 2.29 32.44 0.86
C ALA A 30 2.90 32.69 -0.53
N SER A 31 3.20 33.95 -0.79
CA SER A 31 3.88 34.43 -1.98
C SER A 31 5.37 34.10 -1.91
N HIS A 32 5.86 33.24 -2.80
CA HIS A 32 7.30 33.15 -3.10
C HIS A 32 7.60 33.96 -4.37
N SER A 33 8.44 34.96 -4.22
CA SER A 33 9.24 35.55 -5.30
C SER A 33 10.62 35.77 -4.73
N ALA A 34 11.61 35.02 -5.22
CA ALA A 34 13.01 35.31 -5.06
C ALA A 34 13.58 35.49 -6.46
N SER A 35 13.68 36.75 -6.88
CA SER A 35 14.56 37.18 -7.95
C SER A 35 15.65 38.06 -7.35
N GLU A 36 16.76 38.06 -8.06
CA GLU A 36 18.10 38.52 -7.70
C GLU A 36 18.24 39.98 -7.25
N SER A 37 19.41 40.20 -6.67
CA SER A 37 20.01 41.44 -6.20
C SER A 37 19.91 42.64 -7.15
N SER A 38 19.68 43.83 -6.58
CA SER A 38 20.61 44.99 -6.61
C SER A 38 19.89 46.30 -6.25
N GLY A 39 20.60 47.24 -5.62
CA GLY A 39 20.33 48.68 -5.78
C GLY A 39 19.61 49.43 -4.65
N THR A 40 20.39 49.88 -3.67
CA THR A 40 20.40 51.22 -3.02
C THR A 40 19.16 52.14 -3.01
N SER A 41 18.97 52.73 -1.81
CA SER A 41 18.71 54.15 -1.48
C SER A 41 17.31 54.60 -0.98
N SER A 42 17.28 54.82 0.35
CA SER A 42 16.85 56.01 1.11
C SER A 42 15.42 56.58 1.07
N SER A 43 15.01 57.01 2.29
CA SER A 43 14.12 58.12 2.68
C SER A 43 12.61 57.88 2.59
N ASP A 44 11.74 58.40 3.45
CA ASP A 44 11.78 58.93 4.82
C ASP A 44 10.30 59.20 5.21
N SER A 45 10.00 59.19 6.52
CA SER A 45 8.99 60.00 7.23
C SER A 45 7.46 59.91 6.98
N GLY A 46 6.72 59.97 8.11
CA GLY A 46 5.41 60.65 8.21
C GLY A 46 4.27 59.87 8.89
N SER A 47 4.23 59.75 10.23
CA SER A 47 3.44 60.58 11.18
C SER A 47 1.93 60.28 11.23
N SER A 48 1.42 59.65 12.32
CA SER A 48 0.64 60.26 13.44
C SER A 48 -0.83 60.58 13.09
N VAL A 49 -1.88 60.32 13.87
CA VAL A 49 -2.31 60.85 15.21
C VAL A 49 -3.64 60.09 15.52
N ALA A 50 -3.81 59.38 16.64
CA ALA A 50 -4.24 59.77 17.99
C ALA A 50 -5.72 60.15 18.21
N GLY A 51 -6.27 59.68 19.35
CA GLY A 51 -7.38 60.27 20.10
C GLY A 51 -8.33 59.22 20.70
N SER A 52 -8.17 58.73 21.95
CA SER A 52 -8.56 59.34 23.27
C SER A 52 -10.08 59.54 23.42
N GLY A 53 -10.79 59.24 24.51
CA GLY A 53 -10.52 58.87 25.91
C GLY A 53 -11.86 58.42 26.53
N SER A 54 -11.93 57.68 27.64
CA SER A 54 -11.70 58.06 29.06
C SER A 54 -13.00 58.31 29.84
N GLY A 55 -13.10 57.67 31.01
CA GLY A 55 -13.79 58.18 32.20
C GLY A 55 -15.01 57.37 32.66
N ASP A 56 -15.35 57.22 33.95
CA ASP A 56 -14.66 56.90 35.22
C ASP A 56 -15.79 56.79 36.29
N SER A 57 -15.63 55.90 37.27
CA SER A 57 -16.25 55.88 38.63
C SER A 57 -17.80 55.75 38.74
N THR A 58 -18.44 55.25 39.82
CA THR A 58 -18.03 54.84 41.17
C THR A 58 -19.14 53.97 41.83
N THR A 59 -18.71 52.91 42.54
CA THR A 59 -19.19 52.33 43.82
C THR A 59 -20.68 52.17 44.21
N THR A 60 -21.05 50.94 44.60
CA THR A 60 -21.56 50.63 45.96
C THR A 60 -21.40 49.13 46.28
N SER A 61 -21.02 48.84 47.52
CA SER A 61 -20.60 47.54 48.04
C SER A 61 -21.66 46.89 48.92
N SER A 62 -21.82 45.56 48.85
CA SER A 62 -22.13 44.74 50.03
C SER A 62 -21.64 43.31 49.85
N SER A 63 -20.88 42.87 50.84
CA SER A 63 -20.06 41.66 50.97
C SER A 63 -20.83 40.41 51.37
N SER A 64 -20.45 39.25 50.85
CA SER A 64 -20.11 38.04 51.64
C SER A 64 -19.79 36.86 50.73
N GLY A 65 -18.64 36.19 50.92
CA GLY A 65 -18.34 34.89 50.29
C GLY A 65 -16.95 34.83 49.68
N THR A 66 -15.98 34.40 50.48
CA THR A 66 -14.54 34.56 50.27
C THR A 66 -13.94 33.58 49.27
N ARG A 67 -13.30 34.15 48.23
CA ARG A 67 -12.07 33.77 47.49
C ARG A 67 -11.87 32.32 47.02
N THR A 68 -12.02 32.21 45.69
CA THR A 68 -11.08 31.61 44.73
C THR A 68 -9.63 31.50 45.20
N VAL A 69 -9.05 30.30 45.03
CA VAL A 69 -7.61 30.07 44.99
C VAL A 69 -7.29 29.24 43.75
N SER A 70 -6.65 29.89 42.78
CA SER A 70 -5.80 29.27 41.78
C SER A 70 -4.71 28.47 42.48
N LYS A 71 -4.51 27.19 42.14
CA LYS A 71 -3.24 26.49 42.37
C LYS A 71 -3.15 25.20 41.55
N LYS A 72 -2.08 25.16 40.76
CA LYS A 72 -1.36 23.98 40.25
C LYS A 72 -1.58 22.76 41.14
N LYS A 73 -2.07 21.66 40.56
CA LYS A 73 -1.99 20.34 41.18
C LYS A 73 -0.91 19.53 40.47
N LYS A 74 0.25 19.43 41.12
CA LYS A 74 1.20 18.34 40.96
C LYS A 74 0.45 17.03 41.23
N THR A 75 0.46 16.10 40.30
CA THR A 75 0.09 14.71 40.58
C THR A 75 1.37 13.99 40.98
N LYS A 76 1.40 13.51 42.23
CA LYS A 76 2.46 12.66 42.78
C LYS A 76 2.40 11.31 42.08
N THR A 77 3.57 10.85 41.65
CA THR A 77 3.93 9.47 41.39
C THR A 77 3.56 8.59 42.59
N SER A 78 2.69 7.60 42.37
CA SER A 78 2.59 6.42 43.21
C SER A 78 3.25 5.27 42.45
N SER A 79 4.39 4.82 42.96
CA SER A 79 5.08 3.59 42.59
C SER A 79 4.18 2.39 42.84
N GLY A 80 3.53 1.89 41.79
CA GLY A 80 3.06 0.52 41.69
C GLY A 80 4.08 -0.24 40.87
N SER A 81 4.76 -1.21 41.48
CA SER A 81 5.69 -2.11 40.84
C SER A 81 4.93 -3.08 39.93
N THR A 82 4.95 -2.81 38.63
CA THR A 82 4.67 -3.81 37.60
C THR A 82 6.01 -4.17 36.96
N SER A 83 6.42 -5.41 37.14
CA SER A 83 7.65 -6.00 36.64
C SER A 83 7.56 -6.29 35.14
N GLY A 84 8.51 -5.80 34.37
CA GLY A 84 8.75 -6.18 32.95
C GLY A 84 9.06 -4.95 32.09
N SER A 85 10.33 -4.73 31.76
CA SER A 85 10.87 -3.56 31.07
C SER A 85 10.57 -3.54 29.58
N ASP A 86 9.71 -2.62 29.14
CA ASP A 86 9.41 -2.26 27.74
C ASP A 86 10.51 -1.42 27.04
N ALA A 87 11.70 -1.32 27.64
CA ALA A 87 12.77 -0.47 27.15
C ALA A 87 13.75 -1.30 26.31
N MET A 88 13.86 -0.97 25.02
CA MET A 88 14.94 -1.46 24.15
C MET A 88 16.29 -1.15 24.81
N THR A 89 17.14 -2.16 24.87
CA THR A 89 18.43 -2.07 25.56
C THR A 89 19.59 -1.79 24.61
N SER A 90 19.41 -2.08 23.32
CA SER A 90 20.40 -1.91 22.26
C SER A 90 20.18 -0.66 21.41
N ASP A 91 21.27 -0.11 20.86
CA ASP A 91 21.22 0.90 19.80
C ASP A 91 21.01 0.20 18.45
N PRO A 92 19.97 0.55 17.66
CA PRO A 92 19.67 -0.12 16.40
C PRO A 92 20.80 -0.02 15.36
N THR A 93 21.67 0.99 15.46
CA THR A 93 22.83 1.13 14.56
C THR A 93 23.93 0.09 14.82
N SER A 94 23.90 -0.52 16.01
CA SER A 94 24.83 -1.56 16.45
C SER A 94 24.18 -2.94 16.53
N ALA A 95 22.86 -3.02 16.31
CA ALA A 95 22.11 -4.26 16.35
C ALA A 95 22.56 -5.21 15.22
N LYS A 96 22.56 -6.51 15.52
CA LYS A 96 22.85 -7.55 14.54
C LYS A 96 21.56 -8.01 13.90
N TYR A 97 21.36 -7.65 12.65
CA TYR A 97 20.23 -8.11 11.84
C TYR A 97 20.57 -9.44 11.19
N THR A 98 19.83 -10.50 11.52
CA THR A 98 20.16 -11.88 11.17
C THR A 98 19.14 -12.54 10.24
N LEU A 99 17.97 -11.92 10.10
CA LEU A 99 16.86 -12.42 9.31
C LEU A 99 16.34 -11.31 8.41
N SER A 100 16.04 -11.60 7.16
CA SER A 100 15.47 -10.60 6.25
C SER A 100 14.35 -11.16 5.38
N ALA A 101 13.49 -10.26 4.91
CA ALA A 101 12.47 -10.50 3.91
C ALA A 101 12.33 -9.27 3.01
N PHE A 102 11.98 -9.49 1.75
CA PHE A 102 11.59 -8.41 0.85
C PHE A 102 10.07 -8.34 0.74
N ALA A 103 9.55 -7.24 0.22
CA ALA A 103 8.12 -7.02 0.05
C ALA A 103 7.88 -6.17 -1.19
N ILE A 104 6.88 -6.52 -1.99
CA ILE A 104 6.55 -5.87 -3.26
C ILE A 104 5.05 -6.03 -3.57
N GLY A 105 4.40 -4.97 -4.04
CA GLY A 105 3.02 -5.00 -4.53
C GLY A 105 2.93 -4.57 -5.99
N ASP A 106 1.84 -4.96 -6.65
CA ASP A 106 1.43 -4.39 -7.94
C ASP A 106 2.52 -4.49 -9.02
N TRP A 107 3.17 -5.65 -9.10
CA TRP A 107 4.40 -5.85 -9.85
C TRP A 107 4.22 -6.55 -11.20
N GLY A 108 3.16 -7.37 -11.35
CA GLY A 108 3.05 -8.25 -12.52
C GLY A 108 2.41 -7.58 -13.72
N THR A 109 3.25 -7.08 -14.64
CA THR A 109 2.80 -6.40 -15.86
C THR A 109 1.88 -7.29 -16.70
N THR A 110 1.13 -6.75 -17.66
CA THR A 110 0.48 -7.59 -18.67
C THR A 110 1.51 -8.30 -19.55
N VAL A 111 1.14 -9.43 -20.16
CA VAL A 111 2.03 -10.18 -21.08
C VAL A 111 2.53 -9.31 -22.25
N THR A 112 1.72 -8.34 -22.68
CA THR A 112 2.03 -7.36 -23.73
C THR A 112 2.67 -6.07 -23.20
N GLN A 113 2.91 -5.98 -21.89
CA GLN A 113 3.44 -4.81 -21.18
C GLN A 113 2.65 -3.51 -21.42
N ASP A 114 1.37 -3.58 -21.81
CA ASP A 114 0.52 -2.41 -21.99
C ASP A 114 0.00 -1.83 -20.67
N SER A 115 0.14 -2.53 -19.54
CA SER A 115 -0.24 -2.04 -18.22
C SER A 115 0.59 -0.86 -17.71
N CYS A 116 1.84 -0.71 -18.17
CA CYS A 116 2.69 0.44 -17.83
C CYS A 116 2.16 1.77 -18.38
N CYS A 117 1.42 1.71 -19.49
CA CYS A 117 1.44 2.80 -20.46
C CYS A 117 0.05 3.21 -20.94
N SER A 118 -0.99 2.44 -20.58
CA SER A 118 -2.37 2.71 -20.96
C SER A 118 -3.07 3.75 -20.08
N ARG A 119 -2.59 4.00 -18.85
CA ARG A 119 -3.19 4.96 -17.90
C ARG A 119 -2.79 6.42 -18.13
N SER A 120 -1.64 6.67 -18.75
CA SER A 120 -1.19 8.03 -19.06
C SER A 120 -0.46 8.08 -20.40
N SER A 121 -0.69 9.14 -21.18
CA SER A 121 0.08 9.44 -22.37
C SER A 121 1.49 9.98 -22.09
N THR A 122 1.86 10.19 -20.82
CA THR A 122 3.16 10.70 -20.40
C THR A 122 4.09 9.62 -19.86
N TYR A 123 3.81 8.35 -20.16
CA TYR A 123 4.72 7.26 -19.81
C TYR A 123 6.09 7.44 -20.49
N ASN A 124 7.12 6.86 -19.90
CA ASN A 124 8.49 6.88 -20.39
C ASN A 124 9.12 5.48 -20.30
N ASP A 125 10.38 5.37 -20.74
CA ASP A 125 11.09 4.09 -20.80
C ASP A 125 11.32 3.44 -19.42
N TYR A 126 11.29 4.21 -18.32
CA TYR A 126 11.29 3.65 -16.98
C TYR A 126 9.97 2.92 -16.70
N ASP A 127 8.83 3.52 -17.06
CA ASP A 127 7.52 2.88 -16.88
C ASP A 127 7.41 1.56 -17.67
N VAL A 128 7.92 1.54 -18.91
CA VAL A 128 7.90 0.35 -19.79
C VAL A 128 8.66 -0.83 -19.20
N ASN A 129 9.80 -0.55 -18.54
CA ASN A 129 10.70 -1.58 -18.03
C ASN A 129 10.66 -1.73 -16.50
N ALA A 130 9.65 -1.16 -15.85
CA ALA A 130 9.62 -1.00 -14.40
C ALA A 130 9.76 -2.34 -13.65
N GLU A 131 9.00 -3.36 -14.04
CA GLU A 131 9.08 -4.71 -13.46
C GLU A 131 10.48 -5.33 -13.61
N ASP A 132 11.09 -5.26 -14.80
CA ASP A 132 12.45 -5.78 -15.03
C ASP A 132 13.50 -5.03 -14.19
N ILE A 133 13.31 -3.72 -14.02
CA ILE A 133 14.20 -2.89 -13.19
C ILE A 133 14.06 -3.26 -11.73
N VAL A 134 12.83 -3.33 -11.19
CA VAL A 134 12.59 -3.71 -9.79
C VAL A 134 13.12 -5.11 -9.51
N ALA A 135 12.91 -6.09 -10.41
CA ALA A 135 13.49 -7.41 -10.29
C ALA A 135 15.04 -7.37 -10.24
N SER A 136 15.67 -6.54 -11.08
CA SER A 136 17.13 -6.35 -11.05
C SER A 136 17.63 -5.64 -9.80
N LEU A 137 16.82 -4.77 -9.17
CA LEU A 137 17.16 -4.11 -7.91
C LEU A 137 17.06 -5.09 -6.73
N MET A 138 16.01 -5.91 -6.71
CA MET A 138 15.84 -6.98 -5.72
C MET A 138 17.01 -7.97 -5.76
N ASP A 139 17.41 -8.42 -6.95
CA ASP A 139 18.54 -9.34 -7.10
C ASP A 139 19.86 -8.75 -6.58
N GLN A 140 20.13 -7.48 -6.86
CA GLN A 140 21.30 -6.77 -6.34
C GLN A 140 21.23 -6.60 -4.81
N GLN A 141 20.09 -6.18 -4.29
CA GLN A 141 19.91 -5.92 -2.86
C GLN A 141 19.97 -7.19 -2.02
N ALA A 142 19.55 -8.34 -2.56
CA ALA A 142 19.62 -9.63 -1.87
C ALA A 142 21.07 -10.00 -1.48
N SER A 143 22.06 -9.58 -2.27
CA SER A 143 23.49 -9.74 -1.94
C SER A 143 24.03 -8.68 -0.97
N ALA A 144 23.40 -7.50 -0.91
CA ALA A 144 23.85 -6.36 -0.11
C ALA A 144 23.22 -6.32 1.30
N ALA A 145 22.08 -6.99 1.50
CA ALA A 145 21.38 -7.08 2.76
C ALA A 145 22.24 -7.75 3.86
N SER A 146 21.92 -7.45 5.13
CA SER A 146 22.61 -8.03 6.29
C SER A 146 22.50 -9.56 6.36
N ALA A 147 21.44 -10.11 5.79
CA ALA A 147 21.22 -11.53 5.56
C ALA A 147 20.43 -11.73 4.24
N PRO A 148 20.65 -12.83 3.51
CA PRO A 148 19.83 -13.15 2.34
C PRO A 148 18.34 -13.27 2.70
N PRO A 149 17.42 -12.75 1.85
CA PRO A 149 15.99 -12.79 2.12
C PRO A 149 15.49 -14.24 2.20
N LYS A 150 14.74 -14.55 3.28
CA LYS A 150 14.10 -15.86 3.46
C LYS A 150 12.78 -15.97 2.70
N CYS A 151 12.18 -14.85 2.34
CA CYS A 151 11.00 -14.78 1.50
C CYS A 151 10.83 -13.38 0.88
N VAL A 152 9.93 -13.30 -0.10
CA VAL A 152 9.34 -12.07 -0.63
C VAL A 152 7.87 -12.06 -0.25
N LEU A 153 7.38 -10.99 0.39
CA LEU A 153 5.95 -10.76 0.60
C LEU A 153 5.40 -10.12 -0.68
N SER A 154 4.50 -10.80 -1.38
CA SER A 154 3.75 -10.20 -2.47
C SER A 154 2.43 -9.67 -1.96
N HIS A 155 2.18 -8.37 -2.15
CA HIS A 155 0.98 -7.67 -1.71
C HIS A 155 -0.19 -7.80 -2.69
N GLY A 156 -0.15 -8.71 -3.66
CA GLY A 156 -1.23 -8.90 -4.63
C GLY A 156 -1.18 -7.92 -5.80
N ASP A 157 -2.22 -8.01 -6.63
CA ASP A 157 -2.19 -7.58 -8.03
C ASP A 157 -0.97 -8.18 -8.75
N ASN A 158 -0.86 -9.50 -8.56
CA ASN A 158 0.22 -10.32 -9.09
C ASN A 158 0.17 -10.38 -10.61
N PHE A 159 -1.02 -10.20 -11.22
CA PHE A 159 -1.20 -10.32 -12.65
C PHE A 159 -2.22 -9.31 -13.21
N TYR A 160 -1.73 -8.18 -13.72
CA TYR A 160 -2.57 -7.21 -14.45
C TYR A 160 -3.04 -7.73 -15.82
N TRP A 161 -4.23 -7.39 -16.33
CA TRP A 161 -5.33 -6.64 -15.70
C TRP A 161 -6.40 -7.54 -15.08
N THR A 162 -6.44 -8.81 -15.46
CA THR A 162 -7.57 -9.71 -15.18
C THR A 162 -7.14 -11.00 -14.50
N GLY A 163 -5.92 -11.05 -13.98
CA GLY A 163 -5.39 -12.22 -13.30
C GLY A 163 -4.98 -13.28 -14.31
N ILE A 164 -5.45 -14.50 -14.06
CA ILE A 164 -5.29 -15.66 -14.94
C ILE A 164 -6.65 -15.95 -15.55
N ASP A 165 -6.78 -15.98 -16.88
CA ASP A 165 -8.11 -16.05 -17.52
C ASP A 165 -8.61 -17.48 -17.75
N SER A 166 -7.70 -18.46 -17.75
CA SER A 166 -8.02 -19.87 -17.88
C SER A 166 -6.89 -20.73 -17.32
N GLU A 167 -7.19 -22.00 -17.01
CA GLU A 167 -6.18 -22.99 -16.65
C GLU A 167 -5.11 -23.13 -17.76
N GLY A 168 -5.53 -23.10 -19.03
CA GLY A 168 -4.63 -23.23 -20.18
C GLY A 168 -3.67 -22.05 -20.38
N SER A 169 -4.03 -20.85 -19.90
CA SER A 169 -3.17 -19.66 -19.96
C SER A 169 -2.30 -19.46 -18.71
N ARG A 170 -2.53 -20.25 -17.65
CA ARG A 170 -1.87 -20.09 -16.34
C ARG A 170 -0.34 -20.13 -16.48
N ASP A 171 0.19 -21.21 -17.05
CA ASP A 171 1.64 -21.45 -17.04
C ASP A 171 2.39 -20.43 -17.91
N SER A 172 1.81 -20.00 -19.03
CA SER A 172 2.41 -18.93 -19.83
C SER A 172 2.36 -17.58 -19.12
N ARG A 173 1.29 -17.30 -18.36
CA ARG A 173 1.19 -16.09 -17.54
C ARG A 173 2.29 -16.04 -16.49
N PHE A 174 2.45 -17.11 -15.72
CA PHE A 174 3.53 -17.23 -14.73
C PHE A 174 4.91 -17.15 -15.37
N SER A 175 5.14 -17.84 -16.49
CA SER A 175 6.44 -17.79 -17.17
C SER A 175 6.82 -16.36 -17.52
N THR A 176 5.95 -15.64 -18.24
CA THR A 176 6.33 -14.35 -18.84
C THR A 176 6.51 -13.23 -17.83
N THR A 177 5.69 -13.18 -16.77
CA THR A 177 5.67 -12.03 -15.85
C THR A 177 6.06 -12.37 -14.43
N PHE A 178 6.44 -13.61 -14.16
CA PHE A 178 6.99 -13.98 -12.85
C PHE A 178 8.33 -14.69 -13.01
N GLU A 179 8.34 -15.87 -13.65
CA GLU A 179 9.54 -16.70 -13.70
C GLU A 179 10.66 -16.07 -14.53
N ASP A 180 10.35 -15.49 -15.69
CA ASP A 180 11.33 -14.86 -16.58
C ASP A 180 11.80 -13.48 -16.05
N LYS A 181 11.06 -12.89 -15.11
CA LYS A 181 11.36 -11.56 -14.53
C LYS A 181 12.23 -11.66 -13.29
N TYR A 182 11.85 -12.55 -12.37
CA TYR A 182 12.53 -12.72 -11.09
C TYR A 182 13.47 -13.93 -11.11
N ASP A 183 14.35 -13.98 -12.12
CA ASP A 183 15.26 -15.10 -12.41
C ASP A 183 16.70 -14.90 -11.92
N GLY A 184 16.98 -13.75 -11.28
CA GLY A 184 18.31 -13.38 -10.78
C GLY A 184 18.88 -14.36 -9.77
N ASP A 185 20.19 -14.62 -9.83
CA ASP A 185 20.88 -15.67 -9.08
C ASP A 185 20.67 -15.58 -7.56
N ASN A 186 20.46 -14.38 -7.00
CA ASN A 186 20.29 -14.17 -5.57
C ASN A 186 18.83 -14.28 -5.09
N ILE A 187 17.86 -14.24 -6.00
CA ILE A 187 16.42 -14.25 -5.67
C ILE A 187 15.65 -15.40 -6.33
N LYS A 188 16.26 -16.12 -7.29
CA LYS A 188 15.60 -17.13 -8.12
C LYS A 188 14.89 -18.21 -7.32
N ASN A 189 15.43 -18.62 -6.18
CA ASN A 189 14.86 -19.69 -5.34
C ASN A 189 14.22 -19.17 -4.04
N VAL A 190 14.10 -17.85 -3.87
CA VAL A 190 13.48 -17.25 -2.69
C VAL A 190 11.97 -17.46 -2.75
N PRO A 191 11.32 -18.02 -1.71
CA PRO A 191 9.86 -18.16 -1.66
C PRO A 191 9.12 -16.82 -1.73
N TRP A 192 8.09 -16.75 -2.58
CA TRP A 192 7.13 -15.66 -2.67
C TRP A 192 5.88 -16.03 -1.89
N VAL A 193 5.57 -15.24 -0.87
CA VAL A 193 4.42 -15.40 0.03
C VAL A 193 3.36 -14.40 -0.44
N ASN A 194 2.33 -14.90 -1.11
CA ASN A 194 1.42 -14.07 -1.89
C ASN A 194 0.05 -13.89 -1.23
N VAL A 195 -0.49 -12.69 -1.36
CA VAL A 195 -1.95 -12.46 -1.32
C VAL A 195 -2.45 -12.11 -2.72
N LEU A 196 -3.78 -12.04 -2.90
CA LEU A 196 -4.41 -11.60 -4.13
C LEU A 196 -4.94 -10.17 -3.99
N GLY A 197 -4.88 -9.42 -5.08
CA GLY A 197 -5.51 -8.12 -5.22
C GLY A 197 -6.74 -8.15 -6.15
N ASN A 198 -7.33 -6.99 -6.40
CA ASN A 198 -8.53 -6.91 -7.26
C ASN A 198 -8.28 -7.42 -8.68
N HIS A 199 -7.12 -7.12 -9.28
CA HIS A 199 -6.79 -7.53 -10.64
C HIS A 199 -6.63 -9.04 -10.76
N ASP A 200 -6.15 -9.70 -9.71
CA ASP A 200 -6.06 -11.16 -9.65
C ASP A 200 -7.42 -11.85 -9.78
N TYR A 201 -8.48 -11.21 -9.27
CA TYR A 201 -9.87 -11.68 -9.38
C TYR A 201 -10.61 -11.18 -10.63
N GLY A 202 -9.92 -10.50 -11.56
CA GLY A 202 -10.50 -10.00 -12.81
C GLY A 202 -10.52 -8.49 -12.95
N GLY A 203 -10.13 -7.75 -11.90
CA GLY A 203 -10.23 -6.29 -11.86
C GLY A 203 -11.67 -5.85 -12.14
N ALA A 204 -11.85 -4.76 -12.90
CA ALA A 204 -13.18 -4.34 -13.34
C ALA A 204 -13.67 -5.01 -14.64
N SER A 205 -13.00 -6.08 -15.12
CA SER A 205 -13.38 -6.80 -16.34
C SER A 205 -14.32 -7.97 -16.06
N TYR A 206 -14.65 -8.76 -17.08
CA TYR A 206 -15.36 -10.02 -16.88
C TYR A 206 -14.52 -11.02 -16.09
N ILE A 207 -15.16 -11.72 -15.16
CA ILE A 207 -14.52 -12.77 -14.35
C ILE A 207 -14.60 -14.14 -15.05
N CYS A 208 -15.73 -14.42 -15.71
CA CYS A 208 -15.95 -15.66 -16.43
C CYS A 208 -15.26 -15.65 -17.80
N SER A 209 -15.11 -16.84 -18.37
CA SER A 209 -14.48 -17.07 -19.67
C SER A 209 -15.19 -18.18 -20.44
N ASP A 210 -15.23 -18.07 -21.76
CA ASP A 210 -15.67 -19.11 -22.69
C ASP A 210 -14.55 -19.47 -23.70
N ASP A 211 -14.90 -20.19 -24.78
CA ASP A 211 -13.95 -20.62 -25.81
C ASP A 211 -13.32 -19.43 -26.59
N GLU A 212 -13.91 -18.24 -26.52
CA GLU A 212 -13.43 -17.02 -27.19
C GLU A 212 -12.65 -16.08 -26.25
N GLY A 213 -12.60 -16.38 -24.94
CA GLY A 213 -11.88 -15.62 -23.93
C GLY A 213 -12.80 -15.10 -22.83
N LEU A 214 -12.50 -13.92 -22.27
CA LEU A 214 -13.29 -13.32 -21.20
C LEU A 214 -14.72 -13.02 -21.66
N ALA A 215 -15.69 -13.44 -20.86
CA ALA A 215 -17.11 -13.42 -21.21
C ALA A 215 -18.02 -13.16 -20.00
N LYS A 216 -19.26 -12.77 -20.28
CA LYS A 216 -20.28 -12.58 -19.23
C LYS A 216 -20.57 -13.91 -18.55
N CYS A 217 -20.60 -13.90 -17.23
CA CYS A 217 -21.13 -15.02 -16.46
C CYS A 217 -22.62 -15.21 -16.76
N SER A 218 -23.08 -16.46 -16.88
CA SER A 218 -24.48 -16.80 -17.14
C SER A 218 -25.35 -16.90 -15.89
N SER A 219 -24.73 -17.01 -14.70
CA SER A 219 -25.42 -17.14 -13.41
C SER A 219 -24.51 -16.74 -12.23
N ALA A 220 -25.12 -16.53 -11.06
CA ALA A 220 -24.41 -16.33 -9.79
C ALA A 220 -23.47 -17.50 -9.45
N ASP A 221 -23.93 -18.74 -9.63
CA ASP A 221 -23.12 -19.94 -9.37
C ASP A 221 -21.87 -20.00 -10.28
N GLU A 222 -22.03 -19.64 -11.55
CA GLU A 222 -20.91 -19.59 -12.48
C GLU A 222 -19.91 -18.49 -12.10
N LEU A 223 -20.41 -17.30 -11.72
CA LEU A 223 -19.55 -16.22 -11.27
C LEU A 223 -18.74 -16.64 -10.04
N VAL A 224 -19.40 -17.20 -9.02
CA VAL A 224 -18.71 -17.66 -7.80
C VAL A 224 -17.71 -18.76 -8.14
N LYS A 225 -18.05 -19.69 -9.05
CA LYS A 225 -17.10 -20.69 -9.53
C LYS A 225 -15.89 -20.05 -10.22
N ALA A 226 -16.11 -19.04 -11.06
CA ALA A 226 -15.03 -18.34 -11.76
C ALA A 226 -14.10 -17.60 -10.79
N LEU A 227 -14.64 -16.94 -9.76
CA LEU A 227 -13.84 -16.35 -8.68
C LEU A 227 -12.95 -17.38 -7.97
N ASN A 228 -13.50 -18.54 -7.62
CA ASN A 228 -12.72 -19.62 -7.01
C ASN A 228 -11.65 -20.16 -7.96
N ASN A 229 -11.93 -20.23 -9.26
CA ASN A 229 -10.94 -20.63 -10.26
C ASN A 229 -9.78 -19.62 -10.35
N LYS A 230 -10.06 -18.31 -10.30
CA LYS A 230 -9.01 -17.26 -10.29
C LYS A 230 -8.01 -17.47 -9.15
N PHE A 231 -8.52 -17.79 -7.96
CA PHE A 231 -7.69 -18.18 -6.82
C PHE A 231 -6.94 -19.49 -7.09
N SER A 232 -7.65 -20.56 -7.48
CA SER A 232 -7.05 -21.90 -7.62
C SER A 232 -5.95 -21.94 -8.68
N TRP A 233 -6.09 -21.16 -9.76
CA TRP A 233 -5.05 -21.06 -10.78
C TRP A 233 -3.76 -20.44 -10.24
N GLN A 234 -3.81 -19.66 -9.18
CA GLN A 234 -2.58 -19.19 -8.50
C GLN A 234 -2.14 -20.15 -7.41
N SER A 235 -3.04 -20.69 -6.58
CA SER A 235 -2.68 -21.54 -5.45
C SER A 235 -2.13 -22.91 -5.87
N ASP A 236 -2.60 -23.43 -7.00
CA ASP A 236 -2.22 -24.74 -7.51
C ASP A 236 -1.00 -24.67 -8.45
N TYR A 237 -0.48 -23.47 -8.70
CA TYR A 237 0.72 -23.30 -9.51
C TYR A 237 1.94 -23.88 -8.81
N THR A 238 2.75 -24.63 -9.55
CA THR A 238 4.04 -25.15 -9.07
C THR A 238 5.15 -24.46 -9.82
N SER A 239 5.89 -23.59 -9.13
CA SER A 239 7.03 -22.91 -9.74
C SER A 239 8.14 -23.91 -10.10
N PRO A 240 8.76 -23.80 -11.29
CA PRO A 240 9.92 -24.61 -11.65
C PRO A 240 11.17 -24.28 -10.81
N ASN A 241 11.17 -23.18 -10.06
CA ASN A 241 12.27 -22.72 -9.22
C ASN A 241 11.96 -23.03 -7.75
N ASP A 242 12.29 -24.26 -7.31
CA ASP A 242 12.10 -24.76 -5.94
C ASP A 242 10.66 -24.67 -5.40
N ASN A 243 9.66 -24.65 -6.29
CA ASN A 243 8.26 -24.42 -5.94
C ASN A 243 8.07 -23.16 -5.07
N ARG A 244 8.75 -22.07 -5.45
CA ARG A 244 8.79 -20.83 -4.67
C ARG A 244 7.48 -20.03 -4.62
N TRP A 245 6.43 -20.42 -5.33
CA TRP A 245 5.14 -19.71 -5.26
C TRP A 245 4.31 -20.23 -4.09
N VAL A 246 4.12 -19.41 -3.06
CA VAL A 246 3.37 -19.76 -1.84
C VAL A 246 2.09 -18.95 -1.78
N LEU A 247 0.96 -19.62 -2.00
CA LEU A 247 -0.39 -19.12 -1.77
C LEU A 247 -1.23 -20.29 -1.26
N LYS A 248 -1.44 -20.36 0.05
CA LYS A 248 -1.98 -21.58 0.69
C LYS A 248 -3.50 -21.55 0.87
N ASP A 249 -4.05 -20.37 1.10
CA ASP A 249 -5.46 -20.10 1.35
C ASP A 249 -5.68 -18.57 1.28
N HIS A 250 -6.92 -18.10 1.44
CA HIS A 250 -7.24 -16.66 1.57
C HIS A 250 -6.69 -16.05 2.87
N PHE A 251 -6.58 -16.86 3.92
CA PHE A 251 -5.81 -16.53 5.12
C PHE A 251 -4.81 -17.64 5.43
N TYR A 252 -3.55 -17.28 5.65
CA TYR A 252 -2.57 -18.23 6.19
C TYR A 252 -1.39 -17.54 6.85
N VAL A 253 -0.76 -18.25 7.79
CA VAL A 253 0.48 -17.81 8.43
C VAL A 253 1.68 -18.46 7.73
N TYR A 254 2.70 -17.65 7.45
CA TYR A 254 4.00 -18.10 6.98
C TYR A 254 5.09 -17.60 7.93
N SER A 255 5.89 -18.53 8.46
CA SER A 255 6.91 -18.21 9.46
C SER A 255 8.30 -18.35 8.87
N ILE A 256 9.17 -17.37 9.15
CA ILE A 256 10.60 -17.42 8.86
C ILE A 256 11.41 -17.25 10.14
N GLU A 257 12.56 -17.89 10.22
CA GLU A 257 13.40 -17.90 11.42
C GLU A 257 14.88 -17.94 11.02
N ASP A 258 15.71 -17.21 11.77
CA ASP A 258 17.13 -17.50 11.89
C ASP A 258 17.38 -18.35 13.13
N LYS A 259 17.64 -19.65 12.92
CA LYS A 259 17.79 -20.62 14.02
C LYS A 259 18.97 -20.34 14.95
N ASP A 260 19.99 -19.62 14.47
CA ASP A 260 21.19 -19.33 15.25
C ASP A 260 20.93 -18.23 16.28
N SER A 261 20.18 -17.19 15.91
CA SER A 261 19.77 -16.12 16.83
C SER A 261 18.42 -16.38 17.51
N GLY A 262 17.57 -17.23 16.95
CA GLY A 262 16.18 -17.43 17.39
C GLY A 262 15.24 -16.29 17.00
N VAL A 263 15.71 -15.29 16.24
CA VAL A 263 14.86 -14.23 15.69
C VAL A 263 13.90 -14.84 14.67
N SER A 264 12.62 -14.54 14.80
CA SER A 264 11.55 -15.07 13.94
C SER A 264 10.57 -14.00 13.53
N ILE A 265 9.95 -14.19 12.36
CA ILE A 265 8.86 -13.37 11.84
C ILE A 265 7.69 -14.30 11.49
N ASP A 266 6.53 -14.04 12.08
CA ASP A 266 5.26 -14.57 11.59
C ASP A 266 4.60 -13.56 10.65
N ILE A 267 4.32 -14.01 9.43
CA ILE A 267 3.68 -13.22 8.37
C ILE A 267 2.23 -13.72 8.25
N PHE A 268 1.29 -12.85 8.59
CA PHE A 268 -0.15 -13.11 8.50
C PHE A 268 -0.65 -12.59 7.16
N ASN A 269 -0.94 -13.50 6.23
CA ASN A 269 -1.43 -13.16 4.90
C ASN A 269 -2.96 -13.12 4.96
N VAL A 270 -3.56 -11.99 4.61
CA VAL A 270 -4.99 -11.74 4.79
C VAL A 270 -5.64 -11.34 3.46
N ASP A 271 -6.84 -11.85 3.21
CA ASP A 271 -7.73 -11.34 2.17
C ASP A 271 -8.49 -10.12 2.73
N ALA A 272 -8.49 -9.04 1.97
CA ALA A 272 -9.12 -7.77 2.30
C ALA A 272 -10.00 -7.26 1.15
N GLY A 273 -10.51 -8.17 0.32
CA GLY A 273 -11.32 -7.83 -0.85
C GLY A 273 -12.65 -7.14 -0.55
N ASP A 274 -13.05 -7.01 0.72
CA ASP A 274 -14.19 -6.19 1.17
C ASP A 274 -13.86 -4.70 1.37
N ALA A 275 -12.68 -4.24 0.95
CA ALA A 275 -12.32 -2.82 0.95
C ALA A 275 -13.33 -1.94 0.18
N SER A 276 -13.49 -0.71 0.64
CA SER A 276 -14.49 0.24 0.10
C SER A 276 -14.09 0.84 -1.24
N THR A 277 -12.82 0.75 -1.60
CA THR A 277 -12.22 1.35 -2.79
C THR A 277 -11.66 0.27 -3.69
N HIS A 278 -12.11 0.23 -4.95
CA HIS A 278 -11.58 -0.63 -6.04
C HIS A 278 -11.58 -2.16 -5.81
N ALA A 279 -12.13 -2.66 -4.69
CA ALA A 279 -12.22 -4.09 -4.37
C ALA A 279 -13.54 -4.72 -4.86
N ALA A 280 -14.24 -5.51 -4.03
CA ALA A 280 -15.46 -6.23 -4.39
C ALA A 280 -16.49 -5.39 -5.17
N GLN A 281 -16.66 -4.11 -4.81
CA GLN A 281 -17.57 -3.23 -5.53
C GLN A 281 -17.26 -3.16 -7.04
N GLN A 282 -15.99 -3.06 -7.43
CA GLN A 282 -15.61 -2.99 -8.84
C GLN A 282 -15.51 -4.37 -9.48
N THR A 283 -14.89 -5.31 -8.77
CA THR A 283 -14.71 -6.69 -9.26
C THR A 283 -16.04 -7.36 -9.56
N CYS A 284 -17.00 -7.27 -8.65
CA CYS A 284 -18.33 -7.86 -8.84
C CYS A 284 -19.17 -7.12 -9.88
N CYS A 285 -18.92 -5.82 -10.06
CA CYS A 285 -19.62 -5.00 -11.04
C CYS A 285 -19.15 -5.27 -12.47
N GLN A 286 -17.87 -5.59 -12.67
CA GLN A 286 -17.30 -5.95 -13.98
C GLN A 286 -17.52 -4.87 -15.05
N CYS A 287 -17.53 -3.60 -14.63
CA CYS A 287 -18.02 -2.52 -15.49
C CYS A 287 -17.24 -2.37 -16.80
N TYR A 288 -15.91 -2.56 -16.78
CA TYR A 288 -15.11 -2.47 -18.01
C TYR A 288 -15.48 -3.58 -19.00
N GLY A 289 -15.83 -4.77 -18.50
CA GLY A 289 -16.40 -5.82 -19.34
C GLY A 289 -17.68 -5.37 -20.03
N TYR A 290 -18.63 -4.79 -19.28
CA TYR A 290 -19.92 -4.34 -19.82
C TYR A 290 -19.84 -3.03 -20.63
N ALA A 291 -18.77 -2.25 -20.48
CA ALA A 291 -18.61 -0.91 -21.06
C ALA A 291 -17.67 -0.85 -22.28
N ASP A 292 -17.11 -1.98 -22.71
CA ASP A 292 -16.06 -2.10 -23.74
C ASP A 292 -14.78 -1.32 -23.32
N GLY A 293 -14.37 -1.49 -22.06
CA GLY A 293 -13.18 -0.83 -21.50
C GLY A 293 -13.32 0.69 -21.30
N SER A 294 -14.54 1.22 -21.23
CA SER A 294 -14.74 2.67 -21.16
C SER A 294 -14.83 3.22 -19.74
N ASP A 295 -13.76 3.87 -19.28
CA ASP A 295 -13.71 4.60 -18.00
C ASP A 295 -14.87 5.59 -17.85
N LYS A 296 -15.17 6.32 -18.93
CA LYS A 296 -16.22 7.36 -18.94
C LYS A 296 -17.61 6.77 -18.65
N LYS A 297 -17.90 5.58 -19.16
CA LYS A 297 -19.18 4.91 -18.94
C LYS A 297 -19.26 4.29 -17.54
N CYS A 298 -18.12 3.91 -16.97
CA CYS A 298 -18.04 3.31 -15.64
C CYS A 298 -18.06 4.30 -14.49
N LYS A 299 -18.04 5.60 -14.80
CA LYS A 299 -18.20 6.65 -13.80
C LYS A 299 -19.56 6.52 -13.09
N ASN A 300 -19.51 6.29 -11.78
CA ASN A 300 -20.67 6.16 -10.89
C ASN A 300 -21.58 4.93 -11.16
N VAL A 301 -21.07 3.89 -11.83
CA VAL A 301 -21.82 2.65 -12.00
C VAL A 301 -21.90 1.92 -10.65
N ALA A 302 -23.10 1.46 -10.31
CA ALA A 302 -23.38 0.79 -9.05
C ALA A 302 -24.24 -0.46 -9.25
N ARG A 303 -24.35 -1.27 -8.19
CA ARG A 303 -25.20 -2.47 -8.13
C ARG A 303 -26.61 -2.19 -8.69
N GLY A 304 -27.02 -3.00 -9.67
CA GLY A 304 -28.32 -2.90 -10.35
C GLY A 304 -28.30 -2.08 -11.65
N ASP A 305 -27.23 -1.35 -11.93
CA ASP A 305 -27.05 -0.73 -13.25
C ASP A 305 -26.76 -1.77 -14.32
N LYS A 306 -27.17 -1.50 -15.57
CA LYS A 306 -26.91 -2.42 -16.71
C LYS A 306 -25.44 -2.67 -17.00
N LEU A 307 -24.58 -1.72 -16.61
CA LEU A 307 -23.13 -1.85 -16.73
C LEU A 307 -22.50 -2.53 -15.50
N CYS A 308 -23.31 -2.90 -14.51
CA CYS A 308 -22.88 -3.57 -13.30
C CYS A 308 -23.47 -4.96 -13.25
N CYS A 309 -22.66 -5.97 -13.57
CA CYS A 309 -23.10 -7.36 -13.62
C CYS A 309 -24.35 -7.55 -14.53
N GLY A 310 -24.47 -6.75 -15.60
CA GLY A 310 -25.62 -6.78 -16.51
C GLY A 310 -26.93 -6.22 -15.92
N GLY A 311 -26.89 -5.63 -14.73
CA GLY A 311 -28.05 -5.26 -13.92
C GLY A 311 -28.56 -6.39 -13.02
N ASP A 312 -27.87 -7.53 -12.97
CA ASP A 312 -28.21 -8.66 -12.13
C ASP A 312 -27.70 -8.44 -10.70
N THR A 313 -28.62 -8.18 -9.79
CA THR A 313 -28.28 -7.94 -8.39
C THR A 313 -27.96 -9.22 -7.62
N GLU A 314 -28.54 -10.36 -8.01
CA GLU A 314 -28.26 -11.64 -7.34
C GLU A 314 -26.85 -12.12 -7.65
N MET A 315 -26.42 -11.95 -8.90
CA MET A 315 -25.05 -12.27 -9.33
C MET A 315 -24.02 -11.32 -8.68
N PHE A 316 -24.33 -10.02 -8.60
CA PHE A 316 -23.49 -9.07 -7.87
C PHE A 316 -23.38 -9.43 -6.38
N ASP A 317 -24.49 -9.73 -5.71
CA ASP A 317 -24.50 -10.05 -4.29
C ASP A 317 -23.74 -11.34 -3.99
N ALA A 318 -23.93 -12.39 -4.80
CA ALA A 318 -23.20 -13.65 -4.62
C ALA A 318 -21.68 -13.47 -4.73
N CYS A 319 -21.22 -12.57 -5.62
CA CYS A 319 -19.83 -12.17 -5.71
C CYS A 319 -19.35 -11.44 -4.45
N PHE A 320 -20.10 -10.41 -4.04
CA PHE A 320 -19.74 -9.53 -2.92
C PHE A 320 -19.73 -10.30 -1.59
N ASP A 321 -20.67 -11.23 -1.41
CA ASP A 321 -20.77 -12.11 -0.25
C ASP A 321 -19.51 -12.98 -0.11
N LYS A 322 -18.88 -13.40 -1.22
CA LYS A 322 -17.64 -14.19 -1.17
C LYS A 322 -16.45 -13.38 -0.66
N PHE A 323 -16.26 -12.16 -1.16
CA PHE A 323 -15.23 -11.26 -0.63
C PHE A 323 -15.47 -10.92 0.84
N THR A 324 -16.73 -10.73 1.23
CA THR A 324 -17.10 -10.50 2.63
C THR A 324 -16.78 -11.72 3.50
N GLU A 325 -17.12 -12.93 3.03
CA GLU A 325 -16.81 -14.20 3.70
C GLU A 325 -15.31 -14.37 3.93
N TRP A 326 -14.48 -14.19 2.88
CA TRP A 326 -13.03 -14.33 2.97
C TRP A 326 -12.38 -13.27 3.86
N SER A 327 -12.87 -12.04 3.82
CA SER A 327 -12.35 -10.94 4.64
C SER A 327 -12.74 -11.08 6.12
N ASP A 328 -13.98 -11.51 6.40
CA ASP A 328 -14.45 -11.79 7.76
C ASP A 328 -13.68 -12.97 8.37
N ASP A 329 -13.45 -14.03 7.60
CA ASP A 329 -12.64 -15.16 8.06
C ASP A 329 -11.18 -14.75 8.28
N SER A 330 -10.59 -13.93 7.38
CA SER A 330 -9.24 -13.40 7.55
C SER A 330 -9.09 -12.59 8.84
N ARG A 331 -10.02 -11.68 9.16
CA ARG A 331 -10.03 -10.93 10.43
C ARG A 331 -10.12 -11.84 11.65
N LYS A 332 -11.00 -12.84 11.60
CA LYS A 332 -11.20 -13.81 12.67
C LYS A 332 -9.96 -14.68 12.89
N GLN A 333 -9.36 -15.18 11.81
CA GLN A 333 -8.16 -16.00 11.88
C GLN A 333 -6.95 -15.17 12.31
N LEU A 334 -6.80 -13.92 11.83
CA LEU A 334 -5.75 -13.00 12.28
C LEU A 334 -5.81 -12.83 13.81
N ALA A 335 -6.97 -12.49 14.37
CA ALA A 335 -7.15 -12.34 15.81
C ALA A 335 -6.77 -13.60 16.60
N LYS A 336 -7.08 -14.79 16.06
CA LYS A 336 -6.76 -16.08 16.69
C LYS A 336 -5.27 -16.40 16.62
N GLU A 337 -4.68 -16.33 15.43
CA GLU A 337 -3.30 -16.77 15.20
C GLU A 337 -2.29 -15.78 15.78
N VAL A 338 -2.57 -14.47 15.74
CA VAL A 338 -1.69 -13.45 16.35
C VAL A 338 -1.59 -13.61 17.86
N ALA A 339 -2.70 -13.98 18.52
CA ALA A 339 -2.73 -14.24 19.95
C ALA A 339 -1.98 -15.52 20.35
N ALA A 340 -1.84 -16.46 19.41
CA ALA A 340 -1.08 -17.70 19.60
C ALA A 340 0.41 -17.55 19.23
N SER A 341 0.77 -16.53 18.45
CA SER A 341 2.12 -16.32 17.95
C SER A 341 3.09 -15.90 19.05
N THR A 342 4.22 -16.62 19.10
CA THR A 342 5.37 -16.30 19.96
C THR A 342 6.55 -15.73 19.16
N ALA A 343 6.36 -15.40 17.88
CA ALA A 343 7.41 -14.87 17.03
C ALA A 343 7.92 -13.51 17.55
N THR A 344 9.19 -13.21 17.28
CA THR A 344 9.80 -11.92 17.62
C THR A 344 9.04 -10.77 16.94
N TRP A 345 8.76 -10.95 15.64
CA TRP A 345 8.06 -9.99 14.81
C TRP A 345 6.78 -10.57 14.24
N LYS A 346 5.74 -9.74 14.16
CA LYS A 346 4.43 -10.07 13.62
C LYS A 346 4.11 -9.05 12.55
N ILE A 347 4.01 -9.51 11.30
CA ILE A 347 3.80 -8.68 10.11
C ILE A 347 2.52 -9.11 9.42
N VAL A 348 1.64 -8.16 9.07
CA VAL A 348 0.51 -8.43 8.18
C VAL A 348 0.90 -8.14 6.74
N ASN A 349 0.58 -9.09 5.85
CA ASN A 349 0.64 -8.94 4.40
C ASN A 349 -0.78 -8.87 3.85
N SER A 350 -1.14 -7.77 3.21
CA SER A 350 -2.46 -7.55 2.62
C SER A 350 -2.33 -6.87 1.27
N HIS A 351 -3.39 -6.88 0.46
CA HIS A 351 -3.44 -6.01 -0.72
C HIS A 351 -3.88 -4.59 -0.35
N TYR A 352 -4.80 -4.44 0.61
CA TYR A 352 -5.37 -3.15 0.96
C TYR A 352 -4.87 -2.61 2.31
N SER A 353 -4.65 -1.29 2.39
CA SER A 353 -4.48 -0.57 3.65
C SER A 353 -5.76 -0.60 4.48
N PRO A 354 -5.68 -0.84 5.80
CA PRO A 354 -6.84 -0.95 6.67
C PRO A 354 -7.50 0.39 6.96
N TYR A 355 -6.86 1.53 6.63
CA TYR A 355 -7.42 2.87 6.83
C TYR A 355 -7.59 3.66 5.53
N ALA A 356 -6.71 3.48 4.54
CA ALA A 356 -6.76 4.28 3.31
C ALA A 356 -7.78 3.75 2.29
N HIS A 357 -8.05 2.44 2.30
CA HIS A 357 -8.93 1.80 1.31
C HIS A 357 -10.31 1.39 1.86
N TYR A 358 -10.54 1.61 3.15
CA TYR A 358 -11.81 1.35 3.82
C TYR A 358 -12.47 2.65 4.26
N ASP A 359 -13.80 2.70 4.21
CA ASP A 359 -14.56 3.70 4.95
C ASP A 359 -14.34 3.56 6.47
N GLU A 360 -14.84 4.53 7.25
CA GLU A 360 -14.66 4.55 8.69
C GLU A 360 -15.18 3.27 9.39
N ALA A 361 -16.25 2.65 8.88
CA ALA A 361 -16.83 1.46 9.49
C ALA A 361 -15.96 0.22 9.20
N GLY A 362 -15.47 0.07 7.96
CA GLY A 362 -14.54 -0.98 7.57
C GLY A 362 -13.19 -0.85 8.29
N MET A 363 -12.67 0.37 8.40
CA MET A 363 -11.44 0.67 9.15
C MET A 363 -11.57 0.21 10.61
N LYS A 364 -12.68 0.53 11.27
CA LYS A 364 -12.92 0.10 12.65
C LYS A 364 -12.90 -1.41 12.82
N LYS A 365 -13.46 -2.19 11.87
CA LYS A 365 -13.38 -3.66 11.93
C LYS A 365 -11.94 -4.17 11.96
N TRP A 366 -11.05 -3.57 11.16
CA TRP A 366 -9.63 -3.94 11.18
C TRP A 366 -8.95 -3.45 12.46
N PHE A 367 -9.19 -2.21 12.86
CA PHE A 367 -8.54 -1.61 14.04
C PHE A 367 -8.96 -2.32 15.33
N ASP A 368 -10.19 -2.83 15.43
CA ASP A 368 -10.67 -3.68 16.52
C ASP A 368 -9.85 -4.99 16.63
N VAL A 369 -9.39 -5.56 15.50
CA VAL A 369 -8.53 -6.76 15.49
C VAL A 369 -7.07 -6.40 15.82
N LEU A 370 -6.63 -5.20 15.43
CA LEU A 370 -5.26 -4.73 15.65
C LEU A 370 -5.01 -4.27 17.09
N GLU A 371 -6.03 -3.81 17.82
CA GLU A 371 -5.92 -3.32 19.19
C GLU A 371 -5.27 -4.36 20.12
N GLY A 372 -4.10 -4.03 20.66
CA GLY A 372 -3.38 -4.90 21.60
C GLY A 372 -2.86 -6.22 21.01
N SER A 373 -2.91 -6.39 19.67
CA SER A 373 -2.49 -7.60 18.97
C SER A 373 -0.99 -7.88 19.07
N GLY A 374 -0.18 -6.83 19.28
CA GLY A 374 1.28 -6.92 19.23
C GLY A 374 1.83 -7.13 17.82
N ILE A 375 1.03 -6.87 16.78
CA ILE A 375 1.51 -6.67 15.41
C ILE A 375 2.35 -5.40 15.40
N GLN A 376 3.49 -5.40 14.71
CA GLN A 376 4.34 -4.21 14.62
C GLN A 376 4.27 -3.56 13.24
N LEU A 377 3.97 -4.32 12.18
CA LEU A 377 4.00 -3.84 10.81
C LEU A 377 2.84 -4.41 10.00
N TRP A 378 2.14 -3.55 9.27
CA TRP A 378 1.19 -3.89 8.23
C TRP A 378 1.75 -3.41 6.89
N MET A 379 1.86 -4.29 5.92
CA MET A 379 2.32 -3.96 4.58
C MET A 379 1.23 -4.27 3.56
N ASN A 380 1.02 -3.33 2.63
CA ASN A 380 0.05 -3.46 1.56
C ASN A 380 0.53 -2.87 0.24
N GLY A 381 -0.21 -3.16 -0.84
CA GLY A 381 -0.05 -2.52 -2.15
C GLY A 381 -1.32 -1.76 -2.51
N HIS A 382 -1.87 -2.03 -3.70
CA HIS A 382 -3.09 -1.46 -4.28
C HIS A 382 -2.95 -0.01 -4.72
N THR A 383 -2.49 0.86 -3.83
CA THR A 383 -2.08 2.20 -4.27
C THR A 383 -0.71 2.06 -4.91
N HIS A 384 -0.54 2.52 -6.15
CA HIS A 384 0.72 2.37 -6.88
C HIS A 384 1.80 3.36 -6.42
N GLY A 385 1.93 3.53 -5.12
CA GLY A 385 2.86 4.43 -4.46
C GLY A 385 3.43 3.84 -3.19
N GLU A 386 4.28 4.63 -2.53
CA GLU A 386 5.07 4.19 -1.40
C GLU A 386 4.92 5.19 -0.24
N ASN A 387 4.54 4.70 0.93
CA ASN A 387 4.52 5.49 2.15
C ASN A 387 4.89 4.66 3.38
N HIS A 388 5.07 5.38 4.49
CA HIS A 388 5.25 4.79 5.80
C HIS A 388 4.54 5.69 6.81
N ASP A 389 3.48 5.15 7.40
CA ASP A 389 2.64 5.80 8.40
C ASP A 389 2.74 5.04 9.73
N TYR A 390 2.30 5.67 10.81
CA TYR A 390 2.38 5.12 12.15
C TYR A 390 1.14 5.42 12.98
N SER A 391 0.74 4.46 13.81
CA SER A 391 -0.23 4.68 14.87
C SER A 391 0.40 4.50 16.25
N SER A 392 0.40 5.60 17.03
CA SER A 392 0.79 5.53 18.45
C SER A 392 -0.25 4.83 19.31
N THR A 393 -1.53 4.84 18.91
CA THR A 393 -2.63 4.15 19.59
C THR A 393 -2.47 2.63 19.49
N TYR A 394 -2.28 2.13 18.27
CA TYR A 394 -2.19 0.70 18.01
C TYR A 394 -0.75 0.16 18.08
N LYS A 395 0.26 1.04 18.12
CA LYS A 395 1.69 0.70 18.07
C LYS A 395 2.06 -0.11 16.82
N ILE A 396 1.54 0.32 15.68
CA ILE A 396 1.70 -0.34 14.38
C ILE A 396 2.24 0.66 13.36
N HIS A 397 3.19 0.19 12.56
CA HIS A 397 3.64 0.83 11.34
C HIS A 397 2.80 0.33 10.16
N PHE A 398 2.34 1.24 9.31
CA PHE A 398 1.62 0.92 8.08
C PHE A 398 2.49 1.33 6.89
N VAL A 399 2.63 0.44 5.91
CA VAL A 399 3.46 0.65 4.73
C VAL A 399 2.65 0.32 3.48
N ASP A 400 2.42 1.33 2.67
CA ASP A 400 1.98 1.20 1.29
C ASP A 400 3.21 0.97 0.40
N ASN A 401 3.16 -0.06 -0.44
CA ASN A 401 4.27 -0.57 -1.26
C ASN A 401 3.73 -1.18 -2.57
N GLY A 402 3.10 -0.35 -3.39
CA GLY A 402 2.49 -0.75 -4.67
C GLY A 402 3.19 -0.20 -5.91
N ALA A 403 4.40 0.35 -5.81
CA ALA A 403 5.16 0.79 -6.98
C ALA A 403 6.14 -0.30 -7.48
N GLY A 404 5.70 -1.57 -7.50
CA GLY A 404 6.52 -2.72 -7.90
C GLY A 404 6.76 -2.87 -9.41
N GLY A 405 6.07 -2.09 -10.24
CA GLY A 405 6.35 -1.96 -11.68
C GLY A 405 5.41 -2.70 -12.63
N GLY A 406 4.33 -3.32 -12.12
CA GLY A 406 3.30 -3.97 -12.94
C GLY A 406 2.40 -2.98 -13.66
N ILE A 407 2.36 -1.75 -13.17
CA ILE A 407 1.48 -0.68 -13.62
C ILE A 407 2.15 0.68 -13.39
N GLN A 408 1.60 1.75 -13.95
CA GLN A 408 2.15 3.09 -13.76
C GLN A 408 2.11 3.51 -12.28
N LYS A 409 3.27 3.95 -11.77
CA LYS A 409 3.41 4.56 -10.43
C LYS A 409 2.55 5.81 -10.28
N GLU A 410 2.07 6.07 -9.08
CA GLU A 410 1.17 7.17 -8.74
C GLU A 410 1.59 7.86 -7.42
N SER A 411 0.82 8.82 -6.94
CA SER A 411 1.05 9.35 -5.59
C SER A 411 0.60 8.32 -4.55
N ALA A 412 1.32 8.24 -3.43
CA ALA A 412 0.90 7.40 -2.31
C ALA A 412 -0.45 7.85 -1.74
N SER A 413 -1.15 6.92 -1.09
CA SER A 413 -2.43 7.21 -0.47
C SER A 413 -2.27 8.21 0.68
N GLY A 414 -3.22 9.14 0.78
CA GLY A 414 -3.29 10.06 1.91
C GLY A 414 -4.04 9.46 3.09
N ILE A 415 -3.81 10.00 4.30
CA ILE A 415 -4.56 9.61 5.50
C ILE A 415 -5.94 10.29 5.46
N PRO A 416 -7.05 9.53 5.44
CA PRO A 416 -8.39 10.11 5.47
C PRO A 416 -8.68 10.86 6.77
N GLU A 417 -9.58 11.84 6.73
CA GLU A 417 -9.91 12.67 7.90
C GLU A 417 -10.33 11.84 9.12
N TYR A 418 -11.14 10.79 8.93
CA TYR A 418 -11.57 9.91 10.01
C TYR A 418 -10.44 9.05 10.61
N ALA A 419 -9.32 8.87 9.92
CA ALA A 419 -8.15 8.13 10.40
C ALA A 419 -7.09 9.05 11.03
N SER A 420 -7.17 10.37 10.81
CA SER A 420 -6.15 11.35 11.20
C SER A 420 -5.91 11.51 12.71
N ALA A 421 -6.84 11.00 13.54
CA ALA A 421 -6.66 10.96 14.99
C ALA A 421 -5.82 9.76 15.45
N ASP A 422 -5.77 8.70 14.64
CA ASP A 422 -5.14 7.42 14.98
C ASP A 422 -3.85 7.15 14.21
N VAL A 423 -3.73 7.72 13.00
CA VAL A 423 -2.60 7.50 12.08
C VAL A 423 -1.93 8.83 11.74
N GLU A 424 -0.60 8.85 11.80
CA GLU A 424 0.24 9.96 11.39
C GLU A 424 1.22 9.53 10.29
N ALA A 425 1.52 10.44 9.36
CA ALA A 425 2.45 10.17 8.28
C ALA A 425 3.90 10.33 8.75
N LEU A 426 4.76 9.34 8.48
CA LEU A 426 6.20 9.43 8.76
C LEU A 426 6.99 9.74 7.48
N TRP A 427 6.64 9.10 6.36
CA TRP A 427 7.33 9.27 5.08
C TRP A 427 6.42 8.96 3.90
N THR A 428 6.66 9.63 2.78
CA THR A 428 6.07 9.33 1.46
C THR A 428 7.16 9.52 0.42
N TYR A 429 7.19 8.65 -0.59
CA TYR A 429 8.12 8.82 -1.69
C TYR A 429 7.70 9.95 -2.65
N GLY A 430 8.55 10.23 -3.65
CA GLY A 430 8.35 11.34 -4.58
C GLY A 430 7.31 11.09 -5.68
N GLY A 431 6.76 9.88 -5.82
CA GLY A 431 5.83 9.56 -6.92
C GLY A 431 6.52 9.41 -8.28
N HIS A 432 7.85 9.25 -8.29
CA HIS A 432 8.65 9.25 -9.52
C HIS A 432 9.52 8.00 -9.66
N GLU A 433 9.46 7.10 -8.69
CA GLU A 433 10.26 5.89 -8.63
C GLU A 433 9.41 4.62 -8.71
N TYR A 434 10.08 3.53 -9.05
CA TYR A 434 9.60 2.17 -8.84
C TYR A 434 10.57 1.47 -7.90
N GLY A 435 10.05 0.62 -7.04
CA GLY A 435 10.87 0.04 -6.01
C GLY A 435 10.19 -1.10 -5.27
N PHE A 436 10.79 -1.43 -4.14
CA PHE A 436 10.30 -2.45 -3.23
C PHE A 436 10.78 -2.13 -1.82
N MET A 437 10.13 -2.73 -0.83
CA MET A 437 10.50 -2.62 0.57
C MET A 437 11.32 -3.84 1.02
N SER A 438 12.21 -3.65 1.97
CA SER A 438 12.86 -4.75 2.69
C SER A 438 12.76 -4.56 4.19
N VAL A 439 12.71 -5.67 4.91
CA VAL A 439 12.87 -5.69 6.36
C VAL A 439 14.07 -6.55 6.75
N GLU A 440 14.87 -6.05 7.68
CA GLU A 440 15.92 -6.82 8.34
C GLU A 440 15.63 -6.85 9.85
N ALA A 441 15.59 -8.03 10.45
CA ALA A 441 15.16 -8.25 11.82
C ALA A 441 16.33 -8.63 12.74
N SER A 442 16.29 -8.06 13.94
CA SER A 442 17.08 -8.43 15.11
C SER A 442 16.14 -8.76 16.28
N GLU A 443 16.68 -9.05 17.46
CA GLU A 443 15.88 -9.33 18.66
C GLU A 443 15.02 -8.13 19.11
N GLU A 444 15.52 -6.90 18.94
CA GLU A 444 14.89 -5.67 19.45
C GLU A 444 14.48 -4.68 18.34
N TRP A 445 15.07 -4.78 17.14
CA TRP A 445 14.86 -3.83 16.05
C TRP A 445 14.55 -4.50 14.71
N LEU A 446 13.59 -3.94 13.99
CA LEU A 446 13.28 -4.23 12.59
C LEU A 446 13.67 -3.01 11.77
N LYS A 447 14.61 -3.18 10.85
CA LYS A 447 15.04 -2.15 9.92
C LYS A 447 14.19 -2.26 8.66
N LEU A 448 13.26 -1.33 8.49
CA LEU A 448 12.43 -1.16 7.29
C LEU A 448 13.17 -0.24 6.30
N GLN A 449 13.22 -0.61 5.03
CA GLN A 449 13.92 0.16 4.00
C GLN A 449 13.15 0.17 2.68
N TYR A 450 13.11 1.32 2.00
CA TYR A 450 12.64 1.44 0.62
C TYR A 450 13.82 1.53 -0.34
N HIS A 451 13.81 0.69 -1.38
CA HIS A 451 14.87 0.60 -2.38
C HIS A 451 14.35 0.93 -3.77
N THR A 452 15.13 1.70 -4.53
CA THR A 452 14.84 2.14 -5.89
C THR A 452 16.12 2.18 -6.73
N ALA A 453 15.98 2.43 -8.03
CA ALA A 453 17.10 2.76 -8.92
C ALA A 453 17.87 4.00 -8.41
N ASP A 454 19.20 3.92 -8.45
CA ASP A 454 20.08 5.06 -8.23
C ASP A 454 20.27 5.93 -9.49
N ASP A 455 21.02 7.02 -9.36
CA ASP A 455 21.25 7.99 -10.44
C ASP A 455 22.15 7.46 -11.58
N SER A 456 22.69 6.24 -11.47
CA SER A 456 23.55 5.63 -12.50
C SER A 456 22.76 4.82 -13.55
N TRP A 457 21.46 4.66 -13.36
CA TRP A 457 20.58 4.04 -14.36
C TRP A 457 20.35 4.97 -15.57
N SER A 458 20.31 4.37 -16.76
CA SER A 458 19.83 5.03 -17.98
C SER A 458 18.81 4.12 -18.67
N PHE A 459 17.55 4.55 -18.66
CA PHE A 459 16.42 3.78 -19.19
C PHE A 459 16.29 3.98 -20.71
N GLU A 460 16.01 2.88 -21.40
CA GLU A 460 15.81 2.83 -22.86
C GLU A 460 14.56 1.99 -23.14
N GLU A 461 13.92 2.19 -24.30
CA GLU A 461 12.67 1.52 -24.69
C GLU A 461 12.69 0.00 -24.45
N SER A 462 13.84 -0.66 -24.65
CA SER A 462 14.04 -2.06 -24.27
C SER A 462 14.95 -2.18 -23.05
N PHE A 463 14.56 -3.02 -22.10
CA PHE A 463 15.38 -3.37 -20.94
C PHE A 463 16.78 -3.88 -21.32
N LYS A 464 16.92 -4.58 -22.45
CA LYS A 464 18.24 -5.06 -22.93
C LYS A 464 19.18 -3.93 -23.33
N SER A 465 18.64 -2.77 -23.69
CA SER A 465 19.41 -1.57 -24.04
C SER A 465 19.58 -0.63 -22.84
N THR A 466 18.79 -0.81 -21.77
CA THR A 466 18.92 -0.05 -20.53
C THR A 466 20.29 -0.28 -19.89
N THR A 467 20.97 0.80 -19.51
CA THR A 467 22.20 0.72 -18.72
C THR A 467 21.82 0.50 -17.27
N ARG A 468 22.15 -0.68 -16.74
CA ARG A 468 21.88 -1.03 -15.35
C ARG A 468 22.78 -0.22 -14.41
N GLY A 469 22.16 0.47 -13.46
CA GLY A 469 22.81 1.13 -12.34
C GLY A 469 22.70 0.29 -11.05
N GLY A 470 22.98 0.93 -9.92
CA GLY A 470 22.91 0.33 -8.59
C GLY A 470 21.57 0.53 -7.89
N VAL A 471 21.53 0.18 -6.60
CA VAL A 471 20.38 0.33 -5.72
C VAL A 471 20.59 1.55 -4.81
N ALA A 472 19.59 2.42 -4.75
CA ALA A 472 19.50 3.51 -3.77
C ALA A 472 18.44 3.19 -2.71
N THR A 473 18.82 3.29 -1.44
CA THR A 473 17.87 3.29 -0.33
C THR A 473 17.44 4.71 -0.01
N LYS A 474 16.16 5.05 -0.22
CA LYS A 474 15.62 6.42 -0.01
C LYS A 474 14.82 6.61 1.26
N HIS A 475 14.47 5.52 1.93
CA HIS A 475 13.85 5.53 3.25
C HIS A 475 14.46 4.42 4.09
N CYS A 476 14.74 4.70 5.35
CA CYS A 476 15.21 3.71 6.31
C CYS A 476 14.68 4.05 7.70
N TRP A 477 14.10 3.06 8.37
CA TRP A 477 13.49 3.25 9.68
C TRP A 477 13.76 2.05 10.60
N TYR A 478 14.13 2.34 11.84
CA TYR A 478 14.28 1.37 12.91
C TYR A 478 12.99 1.30 13.72
N ILE A 479 12.22 0.23 13.52
CA ILE A 479 11.02 -0.10 14.30
C ILE A 479 11.45 -0.91 15.53
N PRO A 480 11.12 -0.50 16.76
CA PRO A 480 11.37 -1.28 17.97
C PRO A 480 10.37 -2.42 18.12
N VAL A 481 10.77 -3.54 18.71
CA VAL A 481 9.93 -4.76 18.83
C VAL A 481 8.66 -4.54 19.66
N ASN A 482 8.63 -3.48 20.48
CA ASN A 482 7.43 -3.06 21.23
C ASN A 482 6.42 -2.24 20.40
N GLY A 483 6.66 -2.02 19.10
CA GLY A 483 5.79 -1.27 18.19
C GLY A 483 5.79 0.25 18.40
N GLY A 484 6.70 0.78 19.22
CA GLY A 484 6.88 2.23 19.36
C GLY A 484 7.27 2.92 18.05
N ALA A 485 7.14 4.25 17.99
CA ALA A 485 7.34 5.04 16.76
C ALA A 485 8.68 4.83 16.05
N GLY A 486 9.72 4.35 16.74
CA GLY A 486 11.03 4.13 16.15
C GLY A 486 11.76 5.42 15.79
N LYS A 487 12.71 5.33 14.86
CA LYS A 487 13.50 6.45 14.36
C LYS A 487 14.10 6.15 13.00
N GLU A 488 14.42 7.19 12.24
CA GLU A 488 15.17 7.11 10.98
C GLU A 488 16.55 6.47 11.19
N CYS A 489 17.05 5.79 10.16
CA CYS A 489 18.46 5.45 10.02
C CYS A 489 19.24 6.64 9.45
#